data_AF-A0A2S0VQX7-F1
#
_entry.id   AF-A0A2S0VQX7-F1
#
_cell.length_a   1.000
_cell.length_b   1.000
_cell.length_c   1.000
_cell.angle_alpha   90.00
_cell.angle_beta   90.00
_cell.angle_gamma   90.00
#
_symmetry.space_group_name_H-M   'P 1'
#
loop_
_entity.id
_entity.type
_entity.pdbx_description
1 polymer ?
#
loop_
_entity_poly.entity_id
_entity_poly.type
_entity_poly.pdbx_seq_one_letter_code
_entity_poly.pdbx_strand_id
1 'polypeptide(L)'
;MNKFKLWLAKSACCVPLLLLNNTLLAEDFALESAIINSTTQQAIGGTKETGSINQFFVAQKKVVYSALQGLGVDFDQLPASIKRKIEKFHTTNFEAFHMFSMGLDAQDQGKFAEAKAFFEKAIELDPDFGLAGDLSVAMPPTNVQGKVQLRAAITQASKNAASAGKASIEVDMSKAMAALAAGRNVVVGTKENAPRPENKPGEAFTSNEAGDESDFLPPNVIGLSYEQLVNANAVVSIASVNAVDKDNIGYTAQGELESFGSSEALLAQRNNASNSVIDSLTLADGSTVQWGAWNSADGNAFSLTKEGQTIANLQPELRYMIGEGTRQLPGTGSATFTPAGGHLNNVSGNINVDFVNRTVQLNELGFDIGDISFAGLNSSTTYDDNVLSQGFNGNFESGSCIGCRSFSAEASTYTGNFLGNNADGVMLSTMMTTVSDNQAGTVDATVSGTHVFIKQ
;
A
#
# COMPACT_ATOMS: atom_id res chain seq x y z
N MET A 1 -48.59 -15.36 62.08
CA MET A 1 -47.46 -16.05 62.73
C MET A 1 -46.32 -15.06 62.90
N ASN A 2 -45.99 -14.77 64.17
CA ASN A 2 -44.78 -14.17 64.79
C ASN A 2 -43.67 -13.58 63.89
N LYS A 3 -43.00 -12.45 64.17
CA LYS A 3 -42.97 -11.41 65.24
C LYS A 3 -42.11 -10.24 64.66
N PHE A 4 -42.54 -8.98 64.67
CA PHE A 4 -42.28 -7.96 65.72
C PHE A 4 -40.79 -7.72 66.08
N LYS A 5 -40.23 -6.56 65.72
CA LYS A 5 -39.99 -5.42 66.65
C LYS A 5 -39.18 -4.28 66.01
N LEU A 6 -39.83 -3.12 65.94
CA LEU A 6 -39.24 -1.78 65.89
C LEU A 6 -39.15 -1.26 67.34
N TRP A 7 -38.02 -0.67 67.76
CA TRP A 7 -37.98 0.16 68.96
C TRP A 7 -37.06 1.37 68.77
N LEU A 8 -37.50 2.47 69.39
CA LEU A 8 -37.09 3.86 69.20
C LEU A 8 -35.86 4.27 70.04
N ALA A 9 -35.10 5.18 69.43
CA ALA A 9 -34.41 6.37 69.96
C ALA A 9 -34.05 6.49 71.46
N LYS A 10 -32.79 6.90 71.70
CA LYS A 10 -32.45 8.06 72.55
C LYS A 10 -31.05 8.61 72.25
N SER A 11 -30.99 9.93 72.13
CA SER A 11 -29.81 10.78 71.90
C SER A 11 -28.81 10.80 73.07
N ALA A 12 -27.52 11.01 72.77
CA ALA A 12 -26.76 12.24 73.10
C ALA A 12 -25.23 12.04 73.02
N CYS A 13 -24.56 13.05 72.45
CA CYS A 13 -23.16 13.47 72.65
C CYS A 13 -22.02 12.45 72.51
N CYS A 14 -21.24 12.56 71.43
CA CYS A 14 -19.91 13.19 71.47
C CYS A 14 -19.22 13.01 70.11
N VAL A 15 -18.84 14.13 69.51
CA VAL A 15 -17.83 14.18 68.44
C VAL A 15 -16.48 13.82 69.08
N PRO A 16 -15.71 12.93 68.45
CA PRO A 16 -14.37 13.35 68.10
C PRO A 16 -14.14 13.12 66.60
N LEU A 17 -13.84 14.23 65.94
CA LEU A 17 -12.88 14.40 64.87
C LEU A 17 -12.08 13.12 64.53
N LEU A 18 -12.64 12.26 63.69
CA LEU A 18 -11.90 11.19 63.04
C LEU A 18 -11.44 11.74 61.70
N LEU A 19 -10.14 12.01 61.64
CA LEU A 19 -9.38 12.16 60.41
C LEU A 19 -9.80 11.03 59.46
N LEU A 20 -10.57 11.38 58.43
CA LEU A 20 -10.65 10.57 57.22
C LEU A 20 -9.25 10.59 56.62
N ASN A 21 -8.39 9.68 57.08
CA ASN A 21 -7.34 9.18 56.23
C ASN A 21 -8.06 8.60 55.02
N ASN A 22 -8.04 9.34 53.92
CA ASN A 22 -8.22 8.78 52.59
C ASN A 22 -7.10 7.75 52.42
N THR A 23 -7.30 6.54 52.95
CA THR A 23 -6.62 5.36 52.46
C THR A 23 -7.11 5.20 51.03
N LEU A 24 -6.37 5.80 50.09
CA LEU A 24 -6.35 5.36 48.71
C LEU A 24 -6.25 3.83 48.76
N LEU A 25 -7.36 3.15 48.43
CA LEU A 25 -7.28 1.73 48.14
C LEU A 25 -6.29 1.62 47.00
N ALA A 26 -5.15 1.00 47.26
CA ALA A 26 -4.20 0.69 46.20
C ALA A 26 -4.94 -0.23 45.22
N GLU A 27 -5.14 0.24 43.99
CA GLU A 27 -5.71 -0.59 42.94
C GLU A 27 -4.68 -1.65 42.54
N ASP A 28 -5.09 -2.91 42.59
CA ASP A 28 -4.27 -4.07 42.24
C ASP A 28 -4.72 -4.64 40.89
N PHE A 29 -3.80 -5.28 40.17
CA PHE A 29 -4.07 -5.97 38.91
C PHE A 29 -3.66 -7.44 38.96
N ALA A 30 -4.31 -8.25 38.11
CA ALA A 30 -3.89 -9.60 37.76
C ALA A 30 -3.93 -9.74 36.23
N LEU A 31 -2.80 -10.14 35.66
CA LEU A 31 -2.61 -10.30 34.22
C LEU A 31 -2.16 -11.73 33.94
N GLU A 32 -2.92 -12.44 33.12
CA GLU A 32 -2.63 -13.80 32.70
C GLU A 32 -2.56 -13.86 31.18
N SER A 33 -1.55 -14.56 30.67
CA SER A 33 -1.35 -14.79 29.24
C SER A 33 -1.02 -16.26 29.00
N ALA A 34 -1.51 -16.79 27.89
CA ALA A 34 -1.21 -18.13 27.43
C ALA A 34 -0.95 -18.10 25.93
N ILE A 35 0.06 -18.83 25.50
CA ILE A 35 0.43 -19.01 24.09
C ILE A 35 0.14 -20.45 23.76
N ILE A 36 -0.76 -20.67 22.81
CA ILE A 36 -1.23 -22.00 22.44
C ILE A 36 -0.85 -22.26 20.99
N ASN A 37 -0.16 -23.37 20.76
CA ASN A 37 0.08 -23.85 19.41
C ASN A 37 -1.23 -24.43 18.85
N SER A 38 -1.79 -23.81 17.81
CA SER A 38 -3.12 -24.18 17.28
C SER A 38 -3.17 -25.59 16.69
N THR A 39 -2.06 -26.11 16.18
CA THR A 39 -1.97 -27.46 15.58
C THR A 39 -1.98 -28.55 16.65
N THR A 40 -1.23 -28.35 17.74
CA THR A 40 -1.06 -29.35 18.81
C THR A 40 -1.99 -29.12 19.99
N GLN A 41 -2.63 -27.96 20.07
CA GLN A 41 -3.40 -27.45 21.21
C GLN A 41 -2.61 -27.38 22.52
N GLN A 42 -1.29 -27.47 22.45
CA GLN A 42 -0.42 -27.38 23.63
C GLN A 42 -0.09 -25.93 23.95
N ALA A 43 -0.11 -25.60 25.25
CA ALA A 43 0.42 -24.34 25.75
C ALA A 43 1.94 -24.37 25.63
N ILE A 44 2.49 -23.49 24.78
CA ILE A 44 3.94 -23.37 24.54
C ILE A 44 4.58 -22.27 25.39
N GLY A 45 3.76 -21.46 26.07
CA GLY A 45 4.22 -20.44 26.99
C GLY A 45 3.07 -19.68 27.64
N GLY A 46 3.42 -18.75 28.50
CA GLY A 46 2.48 -17.91 29.23
C GLY A 46 3.10 -17.35 30.49
N THR A 47 2.54 -16.25 30.98
CA THR A 47 2.93 -15.67 32.26
C THR A 47 1.70 -15.22 33.04
N LYS A 48 1.84 -15.25 34.37
CA LYS A 48 0.89 -14.72 35.32
C LYS A 48 1.60 -13.68 36.18
N GLU A 49 1.16 -12.44 36.09
CA GLU A 49 1.69 -11.32 36.86
C GLU A 49 0.58 -10.71 37.70
N THR A 50 0.88 -10.40 38.95
CA THR A 50 -0.03 -9.71 39.87
C THR A 50 0.74 -8.63 40.60
N GLY A 51 0.12 -7.49 40.87
CA GLY A 51 0.80 -6.41 41.59
C GLY A 51 -0.07 -5.17 41.72
N SER A 52 0.52 -4.08 42.20
CA SER A 52 -0.16 -2.79 42.26
C SER A 52 -0.16 -2.10 40.90
N ILE A 53 -1.10 -1.18 40.67
CA ILE A 53 -1.25 -0.50 39.37
C ILE A 53 0.04 0.19 38.88
N ASN A 54 0.88 0.66 39.80
CA ASN A 54 2.18 1.28 39.48
C ASN A 54 3.17 0.30 38.82
N GLN A 55 2.97 -1.01 38.98
CA GLN A 55 3.78 -2.06 38.38
C GLN A 55 3.16 -2.61 37.08
N PHE A 56 1.99 -2.11 36.67
CA PHE A 56 1.25 -2.62 35.52
C PHE A 56 2.09 -2.66 34.23
N PHE A 57 2.75 -1.55 33.88
CA PHE A 57 3.56 -1.49 32.65
C PHE A 57 4.79 -2.41 32.69
N VAL A 58 5.36 -2.62 33.88
CA VAL A 58 6.45 -3.59 34.06
C VAL A 58 5.94 -5.01 33.80
N ALA A 59 4.78 -5.36 34.37
CA ALA A 59 4.14 -6.65 34.12
C ALA A 59 3.75 -6.83 32.64
N GLN A 60 3.24 -5.78 31.99
CA GLN A 60 2.96 -5.78 30.55
C GLN A 60 4.21 -6.15 29.74
N LYS A 61 5.39 -5.58 30.05
CA LYS A 61 6.64 -5.93 29.35
C LYS A 61 7.06 -7.36 29.59
N LYS A 62 6.88 -7.89 30.80
CA LYS A 62 7.15 -9.31 31.07
C LYS A 62 6.28 -10.24 30.23
N VAL A 63 5.01 -9.89 29.98
CA VAL A 63 4.15 -10.64 29.04
C VAL A 63 4.75 -10.63 27.63
N VAL A 64 5.22 -9.48 27.14
CA VAL A 64 5.85 -9.38 25.81
C VAL A 64 7.11 -10.26 25.72
N TYR A 65 7.98 -10.23 26.74
CA TYR A 65 9.18 -11.06 26.74
C TYR A 65 8.86 -12.55 26.84
N SER A 66 7.88 -12.94 27.67
CA SER A 66 7.39 -14.32 27.73
C SER A 66 6.80 -14.77 26.39
N ALA A 67 6.12 -13.86 25.67
CA ALA A 67 5.59 -14.13 24.34
C ALA A 67 6.69 -14.41 23.32
N LEU A 68 7.72 -13.56 23.26
CA LEU A 68 8.86 -13.75 22.37
C LEU A 68 9.57 -15.07 22.64
N GLN A 69 9.84 -15.36 23.92
CA GLN A 69 10.48 -16.60 24.32
C GLN A 69 9.63 -17.83 23.95
N GLY A 70 8.32 -17.79 24.17
CA GLY A 70 7.40 -18.87 23.78
C GLY A 70 7.32 -19.10 22.28
N LEU A 71 7.63 -18.08 21.48
CA LEU A 71 7.74 -18.15 20.02
C LEU A 71 9.14 -18.59 19.53
N GLY A 72 10.07 -18.89 20.44
CA GLY A 72 11.44 -19.26 20.10
C GLY A 72 12.32 -18.08 19.68
N VAL A 73 11.89 -16.85 19.95
CA VAL A 73 12.67 -15.63 19.68
C VAL A 73 13.47 -15.27 20.92
N ASP A 74 14.80 -15.44 20.84
CA ASP A 74 15.70 -15.00 21.89
C ASP A 74 15.84 -13.48 21.86
N PHE A 75 15.33 -12.81 22.91
CA PHE A 75 15.40 -11.36 23.02
C PHE A 75 16.84 -10.86 22.91
N ASP A 76 17.82 -11.59 23.46
CA ASP A 76 19.22 -11.16 23.47
C ASP A 76 19.87 -11.20 22.09
N GLN A 77 19.32 -11.97 21.16
CA GLN A 77 19.79 -12.05 19.78
C GLN A 77 19.18 -10.98 18.86
N LEU A 78 18.17 -10.25 19.34
CA LEU A 78 17.54 -9.20 18.55
C LEU A 78 18.51 -8.02 18.30
N PRO A 79 18.49 -7.43 17.08
CA PRO A 79 19.18 -6.20 16.79
C PRO A 79 18.87 -5.10 17.81
N ALA A 80 19.88 -4.30 18.20
CA ALA A 80 19.73 -3.25 19.21
C ALA A 80 18.63 -2.22 18.86
N SER A 81 18.39 -1.97 17.57
CA SER A 81 17.31 -1.10 17.10
C SER A 81 15.91 -1.65 17.43
N ILE A 82 15.72 -2.96 17.36
CA ILE A 82 14.46 -3.65 17.69
C ILE A 82 14.28 -3.70 19.20
N LYS A 83 15.33 -4.05 19.95
CA LYS A 83 15.30 -4.06 21.42
C LYS A 83 14.82 -2.72 21.99
N ARG A 84 15.41 -1.61 21.54
CA ARG A 84 14.99 -0.25 21.96
C ARG A 84 13.51 0.03 21.69
N LYS A 85 12.96 -0.44 20.56
CA LYS A 85 11.53 -0.29 20.24
C LYS A 85 10.65 -1.11 21.18
N ILE A 86 11.06 -2.33 21.50
CA ILE A 86 10.34 -3.22 22.43
C ILE A 86 10.42 -2.69 23.87
N GLU A 87 11.55 -2.15 24.29
CA GLU A 87 11.77 -1.64 25.65
C GLU A 87 11.05 -0.32 25.93
N LYS A 88 10.80 0.49 24.89
CA LYS A 88 10.15 1.80 25.05
C LYS A 88 8.74 1.66 25.64
N PHE A 89 8.47 2.45 26.67
CA PHE A 89 7.11 2.69 27.16
C PHE A 89 6.50 3.87 26.39
N HIS A 90 5.26 3.72 25.93
CA HIS A 90 4.55 4.82 25.27
C HIS A 90 3.87 5.77 26.26
N THR A 91 3.52 5.27 27.44
CA THR A 91 3.01 6.02 28.58
C THR A 91 3.34 5.22 29.85
N THR A 92 3.44 5.92 30.98
CA THR A 92 3.46 5.31 32.32
C THR A 92 2.28 5.76 33.17
N ASN A 93 1.34 6.51 32.60
CA ASN A 93 0.12 6.93 33.27
C ASN A 93 -0.99 5.92 32.95
N PHE A 94 -1.43 5.19 33.98
CA PHE A 94 -2.45 4.14 33.81
C PHE A 94 -3.79 4.69 33.31
N GLU A 95 -4.21 5.85 33.80
CA GLU A 95 -5.48 6.46 33.37
C GLU A 95 -5.41 6.92 31.91
N ALA A 96 -4.26 7.46 31.48
CA ALA A 96 -4.03 7.81 30.08
C ALA A 96 -4.07 6.55 29.18
N PHE A 97 -3.44 5.45 29.63
CA PHE A 97 -3.49 4.16 28.95
C PHE A 97 -4.93 3.59 28.87
N HIS A 98 -5.70 3.71 29.94
CA HIS A 98 -7.10 3.29 29.98
C HIS A 98 -7.96 4.09 28.98
N MET A 99 -7.86 5.43 28.98
CA MET A 99 -8.54 6.27 28.00
C MET A 99 -8.12 5.92 26.56
N PHE A 100 -6.82 5.71 26.33
CA PHE A 100 -6.33 5.28 25.02
C PHE A 100 -6.93 3.94 24.57
N SER A 101 -7.05 2.97 25.48
CA SER A 101 -7.66 1.67 25.20
C SER A 101 -9.15 1.81 24.86
N MET A 102 -9.89 2.66 25.59
CA MET A 102 -11.28 2.99 25.24
C MET A 102 -11.40 3.65 23.85
N GLY A 103 -10.42 4.46 23.47
CA GLY A 103 -10.33 5.06 22.14
C GLY A 103 -10.17 4.02 21.04
N LEU A 104 -9.30 3.01 21.24
CA LEU A 104 -9.14 1.90 20.32
C LEU A 104 -10.43 1.06 20.19
N ASP A 105 -11.08 0.75 21.31
CA ASP A 105 -12.37 0.02 21.29
C ASP A 105 -13.46 0.77 20.52
N ALA A 106 -13.53 2.10 20.69
CA ALA A 106 -14.47 2.95 19.96
C ALA A 106 -14.10 3.05 18.47
N GLN A 107 -12.81 3.09 18.14
CA GLN A 107 -12.32 3.08 16.77
C GLN A 107 -12.70 1.77 16.06
N ASP A 108 -12.50 0.62 16.69
CA ASP A 108 -12.87 -0.69 16.14
C ASP A 108 -14.38 -0.83 15.94
N GLN A 109 -15.18 -0.13 16.74
CA GLN A 109 -16.64 -0.02 16.58
C GLN A 109 -17.07 1.01 15.51
N GLY A 110 -16.14 1.72 14.87
CA GLY A 110 -16.42 2.79 13.89
C GLY A 110 -16.95 4.09 14.50
N LYS A 111 -16.89 4.25 15.82
CA LYS A 111 -17.33 5.43 16.57
C LYS A 111 -16.20 6.45 16.68
N PHE A 112 -15.76 6.97 15.54
CA PHE A 112 -14.56 7.81 15.46
C PHE A 112 -14.63 9.12 16.26
N ALA A 113 -15.80 9.73 16.42
CA ALA A 113 -15.94 10.93 17.24
C ALA A 113 -15.71 10.62 18.72
N GLU A 114 -16.21 9.48 19.20
CA GLU A 114 -15.98 8.98 20.56
C GLU A 114 -14.51 8.59 20.74
N ALA A 115 -13.94 7.86 19.77
CA ALA A 115 -12.53 7.48 19.77
C ALA A 115 -11.62 8.70 19.90
N LYS A 116 -11.90 9.76 19.12
CA LYS A 116 -11.16 11.02 19.19
C LYS A 116 -11.21 11.64 20.58
N ALA A 117 -12.39 11.73 21.19
CA ALA A 117 -12.54 12.31 22.53
C ALA A 117 -11.76 11.52 23.58
N PHE A 118 -11.71 10.19 23.47
CA PHE A 118 -10.89 9.35 24.34
C PHE A 118 -9.39 9.57 24.14
N PHE A 119 -8.93 9.70 22.89
CA PHE A 119 -7.53 10.02 22.62
C PHE A 119 -7.14 11.43 23.10
N GLU A 120 -8.01 12.43 22.91
CA GLU A 120 -7.80 13.79 23.44
C GLU A 120 -7.65 13.77 24.97
N LYS A 121 -8.51 13.02 25.67
CA LYS A 121 -8.41 12.86 27.12
C LYS A 121 -7.14 12.12 27.56
N ALA A 122 -6.68 11.13 26.79
CA ALA A 122 -5.40 10.47 27.07
C ALA A 122 -4.21 11.45 26.97
N ILE A 123 -4.23 12.36 25.99
CA ILE A 123 -3.22 13.43 25.84
C ILE A 123 -3.29 14.44 26.99
N GLU A 124 -4.49 14.81 27.45
CA GLU A 124 -4.66 15.69 28.60
C GLU A 124 -4.04 15.09 29.88
N LEU A 125 -4.11 13.76 30.03
CA LEU A 125 -3.57 13.04 31.17
C LEU A 125 -2.06 12.77 31.06
N ASP A 126 -1.56 12.55 29.84
CA ASP A 126 -0.15 12.35 29.53
C ASP A 126 0.21 13.04 28.21
N PRO A 127 0.70 14.29 28.26
CA PRO A 127 1.06 15.06 27.07
C PRO A 127 2.17 14.43 26.23
N ASP A 128 3.01 13.56 26.83
CA ASP A 128 4.10 12.86 26.14
C ASP A 128 3.64 11.54 25.48
N PHE A 129 2.35 11.18 25.62
CA PHE A 129 1.77 9.99 25.00
C PHE A 129 1.54 10.21 23.50
N GLY A 130 2.63 10.34 22.74
CA GLY A 130 2.59 10.72 21.32
C GLY A 130 1.69 9.85 20.44
N LEU A 131 1.55 8.57 20.76
CA LEU A 131 0.65 7.66 20.03
C LEU A 131 -0.82 8.09 20.13
N ALA A 132 -1.26 8.60 21.29
CA ALA A 132 -2.61 9.14 21.45
C ALA A 132 -2.80 10.44 20.65
N GLY A 133 -1.77 11.30 20.62
CA GLY A 133 -1.71 12.50 19.77
C GLY A 133 -1.93 12.18 18.30
N ASP A 134 -1.17 11.22 17.80
CA ASP A 134 -1.21 10.80 16.40
C ASP A 134 -2.58 10.24 16.00
N LEU A 135 -3.16 9.37 16.84
CA LEU A 135 -4.48 8.79 16.57
C LEU A 135 -5.60 9.83 16.70
N SER A 136 -5.54 10.75 17.66
CA SER A 136 -6.53 11.83 17.81
C SER A 136 -6.65 12.69 16.54
N VAL A 137 -5.50 13.06 15.94
CA VAL A 137 -5.47 13.84 14.69
C VAL A 137 -6.00 13.05 13.50
N ALA A 138 -5.76 11.73 13.48
CA ALA A 138 -6.22 10.85 12.41
C ALA A 138 -7.73 10.56 12.45
N MET A 139 -8.39 10.75 13.60
CA MET A 139 -9.81 10.42 13.75
C MET A 139 -10.74 11.48 13.12
N PRO A 140 -11.68 11.09 12.24
CA PRO A 140 -12.67 12.02 11.71
C PRO A 140 -13.68 12.47 12.79
N PRO A 141 -14.20 13.70 12.72
CA PRO A 141 -15.13 14.25 13.72
C PRO A 141 -16.54 13.63 13.68
N THR A 142 -16.81 12.71 12.75
CA THR A 142 -18.12 12.11 12.54
C THR A 142 -18.04 10.58 12.65
N ASN A 143 -18.95 9.99 13.43
CA ASN A 143 -19.14 8.54 13.46
C ASN A 143 -19.56 8.05 12.08
N VAL A 144 -18.91 7.00 11.58
CA VAL A 144 -19.18 6.47 10.24
C VAL A 144 -20.11 5.27 10.39
N GLN A 145 -21.41 5.52 10.21
CA GLN A 145 -22.43 4.48 10.09
C GLN A 145 -22.79 4.30 8.60
N GLY A 146 -21.88 3.69 7.84
CA GLY A 146 -22.14 3.21 6.48
C GLY A 146 -21.26 3.82 5.38
N LYS A 147 -21.27 3.14 4.22
CA LYS A 147 -20.38 3.40 3.07
C LYS A 147 -20.41 4.85 2.54
N VAL A 148 -21.52 5.57 2.71
CA VAL A 148 -21.70 6.95 2.25
C VAL A 148 -21.06 7.97 3.22
N GLN A 149 -21.11 7.69 4.52
CA GLN A 149 -20.56 8.56 5.55
C GLN A 149 -19.03 8.45 5.62
N LEU A 150 -18.47 7.31 5.21
CA LEU A 150 -17.03 7.11 5.12
C LEU A 150 -16.38 8.03 4.08
N ARG A 151 -17.01 8.23 2.92
CA ARG A 151 -16.54 9.18 1.90
C ARG A 151 -16.53 10.61 2.44
N ALA A 152 -17.57 11.01 3.19
CA ALA A 152 -17.65 12.33 3.79
C ALA A 152 -16.59 12.52 4.89
N ALA A 153 -16.37 11.51 5.73
CA ALA A 153 -15.36 11.52 6.78
C ALA A 153 -13.93 11.60 6.21
N ILE A 154 -13.63 10.84 5.16
CA ILE A 154 -12.33 10.89 4.46
C ILE A 154 -12.13 12.25 3.79
N THR A 155 -13.14 12.76 3.08
CA THR A 155 -13.09 14.09 2.45
C THR A 155 -12.86 15.20 3.48
N GLN A 156 -13.49 15.11 4.65
CA GLN A 156 -13.32 16.10 5.71
C GLN A 156 -11.96 15.98 6.39
N ALA A 157 -11.46 14.76 6.63
CA ALA A 157 -10.11 14.52 7.15
C ALA A 157 -9.03 15.07 6.20
N SER A 158 -9.17 14.84 4.88
CA SER A 158 -8.28 15.40 3.86
C SER A 158 -8.31 16.94 3.85
N LYS A 159 -9.48 17.57 3.99
CA LYS A 159 -9.61 19.03 4.10
C LYS A 159 -8.94 19.59 5.36
N ASN A 160 -9.13 18.94 6.49
CA ASN A 160 -8.54 19.37 7.76
C ASN A 160 -7.01 19.25 7.73
N ALA A 161 -6.47 18.18 7.14
CA ALA A 161 -5.03 17.99 6.93
C ALA A 161 -4.43 19.08 6.04
N ALA A 162 -5.10 19.43 4.94
CA ALA A 162 -4.69 20.52 4.05
C ALA A 162 -4.70 21.89 4.75
N SER A 163 -5.73 22.19 5.55
CA SER A 163 -5.82 23.45 6.32
C SER A 163 -4.78 23.56 7.45
N ALA A 164 -4.23 22.44 7.90
CA ALA A 164 -3.17 22.40 8.91
C ALA A 164 -1.75 22.49 8.30
N GLY A 165 -1.62 22.77 6.98
CA GLY A 165 -0.33 22.90 6.31
C GLY A 165 0.42 21.58 6.12
N LYS A 166 -0.25 20.44 6.32
CA LYS A 166 0.33 19.11 6.07
C LYS A 166 0.04 18.70 4.63
N ALA A 167 1.01 18.04 3.98
CA ALA A 167 0.89 17.58 2.60
C ALA A 167 -0.41 16.78 2.41
N SER A 168 -1.17 17.13 1.36
CA SER A 168 -2.41 16.44 1.02
C SER A 168 -2.14 14.95 0.76
N ILE A 169 -2.79 14.10 1.54
CA ILE A 169 -2.67 12.65 1.44
C ILE A 169 -3.60 12.20 0.31
N GLU A 170 -3.04 11.71 -0.80
CA GLU A 170 -3.81 10.93 -1.77
C GLU A 170 -3.99 9.52 -1.19
N VAL A 171 -5.17 9.25 -0.65
CA VAL A 171 -5.54 7.91 -0.18
C VAL A 171 -6.04 7.14 -1.38
N ASP A 172 -5.35 6.06 -1.77
CA ASP A 172 -5.86 5.09 -2.73
C ASP A 172 -7.14 4.46 -2.15
N MET A 173 -8.26 5.07 -2.51
CA MET A 173 -9.59 4.71 -2.02
C MET A 173 -9.93 3.26 -2.35
N SER A 174 -9.38 2.72 -3.44
CA SER A 174 -9.62 1.35 -3.87
C SER A 174 -8.91 0.37 -2.95
N LYS A 175 -7.65 0.62 -2.60
CA LYS A 175 -6.91 -0.18 -1.61
C LYS A 175 -7.47 -0.05 -0.20
N ALA A 176 -7.88 1.16 0.20
CA ALA A 176 -8.53 1.37 1.49
C ALA A 176 -9.88 0.62 1.58
N MET A 177 -10.68 0.63 0.51
CA MET A 177 -11.94 -0.14 0.44
C MET A 177 -11.69 -1.65 0.42
N ALA A 178 -10.65 -2.13 -0.27
CA ALA A 178 -10.28 -3.55 -0.31
C ALA A 178 -9.74 -4.06 1.03
N ALA A 179 -8.95 -3.25 1.74
CA ALA A 179 -8.48 -3.54 3.09
C ALA A 179 -9.66 -3.65 4.07
N LEU A 180 -10.60 -2.71 4.03
CA LEU A 180 -11.80 -2.73 4.87
C LEU A 180 -12.75 -3.88 4.53
N ALA A 181 -12.94 -4.19 3.24
CA ALA A 181 -13.74 -5.35 2.82
C ALA A 181 -13.14 -6.68 3.29
N ALA A 182 -11.82 -6.73 3.46
CA ALA A 182 -11.08 -7.85 4.03
C ALA A 182 -10.99 -7.81 5.57
N GLY A 183 -11.71 -6.91 6.24
CA GLY A 183 -11.70 -6.78 7.70
C GLY A 183 -10.38 -6.26 8.28
N ARG A 184 -9.54 -5.59 7.46
CA ARG A 184 -8.26 -5.02 7.88
C ARG A 184 -8.42 -3.56 8.27
N ASN A 185 -7.73 -3.16 9.34
CA ASN A 185 -7.69 -1.78 9.80
C ASN A 185 -6.90 -0.90 8.82
N VAL A 186 -7.48 0.25 8.43
CA VAL A 186 -6.82 1.25 7.58
C VAL A 186 -6.41 2.43 8.46
N VAL A 187 -5.11 2.60 8.67
CA VAL A 187 -4.56 3.73 9.43
C VAL A 187 -4.09 4.79 8.44
N VAL A 188 -4.70 5.98 8.50
CA VAL A 188 -4.25 7.16 7.75
C VAL A 188 -3.36 7.97 8.67
N GLY A 189 -2.04 7.91 8.45
CA GLY A 189 -1.04 8.65 9.23
C GLY A 189 -0.21 9.58 8.35
N THR A 190 0.30 10.67 8.92
CA THR A 190 1.29 11.53 8.26
C THR A 190 2.65 10.86 8.29
N LYS A 191 3.38 10.89 7.16
CA LYS A 191 4.70 10.27 6.92
C LYS A 191 5.80 10.67 7.94
N GLU A 192 5.51 11.62 8.83
CA GLU A 192 6.37 12.12 9.90
C GLU A 192 6.42 11.20 11.13
N ASN A 193 5.40 10.35 11.35
CA ASN A 193 5.30 9.49 12.56
C ASN A 193 5.61 8.01 12.31
N ALA A 194 5.97 7.63 11.07
CA ALA A 194 6.68 6.38 10.87
C ALA A 194 8.07 6.54 11.51
N PRO A 195 8.55 5.59 12.35
CA PRO A 195 9.90 5.68 12.89
C PRO A 195 10.89 5.66 11.73
N ARG A 196 11.42 6.83 11.36
CA ARG A 196 12.57 6.98 10.47
C ARG A 196 13.70 6.12 11.04
N PRO A 197 14.20 5.12 10.29
CA PRO A 197 15.61 4.79 10.41
C PRO A 197 16.35 6.09 10.13
N GLU A 198 17.35 6.43 10.94
CA GLU A 198 18.25 7.52 10.60
C GLU A 198 18.81 7.23 9.21
N ASN A 199 18.39 8.01 8.21
CA ASN A 199 18.93 7.95 6.88
C ASN A 199 20.38 8.43 6.95
N LYS A 200 21.30 7.49 7.15
CA LYS A 200 22.62 7.62 6.55
C LYS A 200 22.43 7.45 5.04
N PRO A 201 22.86 8.40 4.20
CA PRO A 201 22.88 8.19 2.77
C PRO A 201 23.85 7.04 2.47
N GLY A 202 23.33 5.87 2.08
CA GLY A 202 24.16 4.74 1.64
C GLY A 202 23.61 3.32 1.84
N GLU A 203 22.60 3.08 2.67
CA GLU A 203 22.12 1.71 2.92
C GLU A 203 20.70 1.53 2.38
N ALA A 204 20.61 0.79 1.26
CA ALA A 204 19.36 0.43 0.60
C ALA A 204 18.53 -0.53 1.46
N PHE A 205 17.23 -0.28 1.54
CA PHE A 205 16.28 -1.13 2.24
C PHE A 205 15.92 -2.35 1.38
N THR A 206 16.42 -3.53 1.74
CA THR A 206 15.71 -4.79 1.47
C THR A 206 15.79 -5.67 2.71
N SER A 207 14.73 -6.43 2.98
CA SER A 207 14.52 -7.20 4.22
C SER A 207 15.32 -8.52 4.29
N ASN A 208 16.46 -8.62 3.62
CA ASN A 208 17.33 -9.79 3.68
C ASN A 208 18.51 -9.52 4.61
N GLU A 209 18.94 -10.55 5.36
CA GLU A 209 20.11 -10.47 6.23
C GLU A 209 21.34 -10.00 5.44
N ALA A 210 22.21 -9.25 6.11
CA ALA A 210 23.48 -8.82 5.55
C ALA A 210 24.40 -10.03 5.33
N GLY A 211 24.28 -10.65 4.15
CA GLY A 211 25.12 -11.74 3.67
C GLY A 211 24.98 -11.83 2.15
N ASP A 212 26.00 -11.34 1.46
CA ASP A 212 26.18 -11.31 -0.01
C ASP A 212 25.23 -10.40 -0.82
N GLU A 213 25.68 -9.16 -1.08
CA GLU A 213 25.13 -8.27 -2.12
C GLU A 213 25.09 -8.92 -3.53
N SER A 214 25.75 -10.07 -3.72
CA SER A 214 25.74 -10.82 -4.98
C SER A 214 24.46 -11.62 -5.24
N ASP A 215 23.63 -11.88 -4.23
CA ASP A 215 22.44 -12.75 -4.38
C ASP A 215 21.12 -11.98 -4.57
N PHE A 216 21.16 -10.65 -4.61
CA PHE A 216 19.98 -9.87 -4.99
C PHE A 216 19.72 -10.01 -6.49
N LEU A 217 18.84 -10.94 -6.85
CA LEU A 217 18.27 -11.02 -8.18
C LEU A 217 17.26 -9.87 -8.31
N PRO A 218 17.52 -8.86 -9.16
CA PRO A 218 16.59 -7.75 -9.33
C PRO A 218 15.23 -8.27 -9.79
N PRO A 219 14.16 -7.58 -9.38
CA PRO A 219 12.85 -7.84 -9.96
C PRO A 219 12.92 -7.59 -11.47
N ASN A 220 12.07 -8.27 -12.20
CA ASN A 220 11.82 -7.94 -13.60
C ASN A 220 10.66 -6.96 -13.69
N VAL A 221 10.68 -6.10 -14.69
CA VAL A 221 9.56 -5.22 -15.00
C VAL A 221 8.84 -5.78 -16.22
N ILE A 222 7.53 -5.96 -16.09
CA ILE A 222 6.68 -6.53 -17.13
C ILE A 222 5.59 -5.56 -17.51
N GLY A 223 5.57 -5.19 -18.78
CA GLY A 223 4.52 -4.44 -19.45
C GLY A 223 3.60 -5.38 -20.20
N LEU A 224 2.30 -5.18 -20.09
CA LEU A 224 1.28 -6.01 -20.73
C LEU A 224 0.27 -5.14 -21.41
N SER A 225 -0.24 -5.60 -22.55
CA SER A 225 -1.39 -5.02 -23.22
C SER A 225 -2.23 -6.13 -23.84
N TYR A 226 -3.53 -6.10 -23.59
CA TYR A 226 -4.48 -7.07 -24.13
C TYR A 226 -5.85 -6.42 -24.29
N GLU A 227 -6.66 -7.01 -25.16
CA GLU A 227 -8.04 -6.60 -25.35
C GLU A 227 -9.00 -7.64 -24.77
N GLN A 228 -10.10 -7.16 -24.18
CA GLN A 228 -11.14 -7.99 -23.60
C GLN A 228 -12.52 -7.61 -24.15
N LEU A 229 -13.30 -8.60 -24.57
CA LEU A 229 -14.70 -8.42 -24.92
C LEU A 229 -15.57 -8.44 -23.64
N VAL A 230 -15.97 -7.26 -23.17
CA VAL A 230 -16.73 -7.10 -21.92
C VAL A 230 -18.22 -7.39 -22.11
N ASN A 231 -18.74 -7.09 -23.31
CA ASN A 231 -20.08 -7.50 -23.75
C ASN A 231 -20.07 -7.73 -25.26
N ALA A 232 -21.18 -8.20 -25.84
CA ALA A 232 -21.25 -8.62 -27.25
C ALA A 232 -20.67 -7.63 -28.28
N ASN A 233 -20.62 -6.33 -27.96
CA ASN A 233 -20.18 -5.29 -28.89
C ASN A 233 -19.13 -4.32 -28.29
N ALA A 234 -18.55 -4.62 -27.13
CA ALA A 234 -17.61 -3.72 -26.45
C ALA A 234 -16.28 -4.41 -26.16
N VAL A 235 -15.24 -3.95 -26.85
CA VAL A 235 -13.85 -4.32 -26.59
C VAL A 235 -13.20 -3.23 -25.75
N VAL A 236 -12.52 -3.65 -24.68
CA VAL A 236 -11.76 -2.79 -23.76
C VAL A 236 -10.29 -3.17 -23.89
N SER A 237 -9.44 -2.20 -24.19
CA SER A 237 -7.98 -2.38 -24.23
C SER A 237 -7.41 -2.04 -22.86
N ILE A 238 -6.68 -2.99 -22.27
CA ILE A 238 -6.06 -2.85 -20.95
C ILE A 238 -4.56 -2.93 -21.13
N ALA A 239 -3.82 -2.02 -20.51
CA ALA A 239 -2.36 -2.14 -20.41
C ALA A 239 -1.89 -1.81 -18.99
N SER A 240 -0.80 -2.44 -18.57
CA SER A 240 -0.19 -2.21 -17.26
C SER A 240 1.29 -2.50 -17.29
N VAL A 241 2.08 -1.78 -16.48
CA VAL A 241 3.47 -2.14 -16.16
C VAL A 241 3.56 -2.46 -14.67
N ASN A 242 4.12 -3.61 -14.33
CA ASN A 242 4.34 -4.01 -12.95
C ASN A 242 5.74 -4.62 -12.76
N ALA A 243 6.35 -4.37 -11.62
CA ALA A 243 7.49 -5.15 -11.16
C ALA A 243 7.02 -6.52 -10.66
N VAL A 244 7.75 -7.56 -11.03
CA VAL A 244 7.47 -8.95 -10.71
C VAL A 244 8.76 -9.60 -10.23
N ASP A 245 8.69 -10.31 -9.11
CA ASP A 245 9.83 -11.08 -8.62
C ASP A 245 10.26 -12.11 -9.67
N LYS A 246 11.56 -12.36 -9.77
CA LYS A 246 12.12 -13.26 -10.78
C LYS A 246 11.56 -14.68 -10.68
N ASP A 247 11.25 -15.14 -9.47
CA ASP A 247 10.65 -16.46 -9.21
C ASP A 247 9.22 -16.57 -9.75
N ASN A 248 8.55 -15.45 -9.98
CA ASN A 248 7.23 -15.37 -10.57
C ASN A 248 7.28 -15.24 -12.10
N ILE A 249 8.38 -15.64 -12.75
CA ILE A 249 8.53 -15.64 -14.21
C ILE A 249 8.95 -17.03 -14.68
N GLY A 250 8.11 -17.62 -15.50
CA GLY A 250 8.34 -18.92 -16.11
C GLY A 250 8.88 -18.78 -17.53
N TYR A 251 9.90 -19.56 -17.85
CA TYR A 251 10.43 -19.72 -19.19
C TYR A 251 10.41 -21.19 -19.59
N THR A 252 10.21 -21.47 -20.87
CA THR A 252 10.41 -22.81 -21.43
C THR A 252 11.89 -23.19 -21.42
N ALA A 253 12.17 -24.48 -21.66
CA ALA A 253 13.54 -24.96 -21.83
C ALA A 253 14.29 -24.29 -23.01
N GLN A 254 13.54 -23.71 -23.96
CA GLN A 254 14.08 -22.95 -25.10
C GLN A 254 14.26 -21.46 -24.80
N GLY A 255 13.98 -21.01 -23.58
CA GLY A 255 14.12 -19.62 -23.15
C GLY A 255 12.96 -18.71 -23.59
N GLU A 256 11.83 -19.27 -24.01
CA GLU A 256 10.65 -18.49 -24.36
C GLU A 256 9.83 -18.17 -23.11
N LEU A 257 9.28 -16.96 -23.03
CA LEU A 257 8.42 -16.56 -21.92
C LEU A 257 7.14 -17.43 -21.90
N GLU A 258 6.90 -18.10 -20.78
CA GLU A 258 5.80 -19.05 -20.59
C GLU A 258 4.76 -18.53 -19.60
N SER A 259 5.18 -17.87 -18.53
CA SER A 259 4.27 -17.27 -17.55
C SER A 259 4.91 -16.11 -16.84
N PHE A 260 4.09 -15.22 -16.26
CA PHE A 260 4.57 -14.24 -15.31
C PHE A 260 3.49 -13.79 -14.33
N GLY A 261 3.92 -13.33 -13.16
CA GLY A 261 3.06 -12.87 -12.09
C GLY A 261 2.68 -13.98 -11.11
N SER A 262 1.68 -13.74 -10.27
CA SER A 262 1.29 -14.67 -9.20
C SER A 262 -0.23 -14.75 -9.05
N SER A 263 -0.73 -15.84 -8.46
CA SER A 263 -2.16 -16.06 -8.27
C SER A 263 -2.83 -15.03 -7.35
N GLU A 264 -2.05 -14.39 -6.47
CA GLU A 264 -2.52 -13.34 -5.56
C GLU A 264 -2.61 -11.98 -6.25
N ALA A 265 -1.89 -11.79 -7.36
CA ALA A 265 -1.89 -10.58 -8.16
C ALA A 265 -2.45 -10.89 -9.57
N LEU A 266 -1.86 -10.29 -10.61
CA LEU A 266 -2.09 -10.68 -12.00
C LEU A 266 -1.14 -11.84 -12.33
N LEU A 267 -1.68 -12.95 -12.85
CA LEU A 267 -0.94 -14.09 -13.39
C LEU A 267 -1.33 -14.24 -14.86
N ALA A 268 -0.34 -14.29 -15.74
CA ALA A 268 -0.51 -14.66 -17.13
C ALA A 268 0.20 -15.98 -17.42
N GLN A 269 -0.47 -16.86 -18.16
CA GLN A 269 0.10 -18.13 -18.59
C GLN A 269 -0.13 -18.31 -20.08
N ARG A 270 0.95 -18.63 -20.80
CA ARG A 270 0.95 -18.79 -22.25
C ARG A 270 0.15 -20.00 -22.71
N ASN A 271 0.11 -21.07 -21.91
CA ASN A 271 -0.50 -22.36 -22.24
C ASN A 271 -0.08 -22.84 -23.65
N ASN A 272 -1.03 -22.90 -24.61
CA ASN A 272 -0.80 -23.38 -25.97
C ASN A 272 -0.66 -22.24 -27.00
N ALA A 273 -0.66 -20.98 -26.56
CA ALA A 273 -0.50 -19.84 -27.46
C ALA A 273 0.90 -19.84 -28.09
N SER A 274 0.96 -19.47 -29.37
CA SER A 274 2.26 -19.30 -30.04
C SER A 274 2.93 -18.03 -29.52
N ASN A 275 4.22 -18.13 -29.19
CA ASN A 275 5.03 -16.98 -28.80
C ASN A 275 5.72 -16.36 -30.02
N SER A 276 5.66 -15.05 -30.13
CA SER A 276 6.37 -14.28 -31.15
C SER A 276 7.15 -13.17 -30.48
N VAL A 277 8.48 -13.28 -30.45
CA VAL A 277 9.33 -12.16 -30.04
C VAL A 277 9.40 -11.19 -31.21
N ILE A 278 8.98 -9.95 -30.99
CA ILE A 278 8.90 -8.93 -32.03
C ILE A 278 10.25 -8.24 -32.16
N ASP A 279 10.79 -7.73 -31.05
CA ASP A 279 12.07 -7.03 -31.03
C ASP A 279 12.67 -6.95 -29.62
N SER A 280 13.88 -6.42 -29.51
CA SER A 280 14.61 -6.21 -28.27
C SER A 280 15.50 -4.96 -28.30
N LEU A 281 15.79 -4.43 -27.11
CA LEU A 281 16.61 -3.25 -26.91
C LEU A 281 17.62 -3.52 -25.78
N THR A 282 18.89 -3.18 -26.01
CA THR A 282 19.93 -3.19 -24.97
C THR A 282 20.06 -1.80 -24.36
N LEU A 283 19.95 -1.71 -23.03
CA LEU A 283 20.12 -0.46 -22.27
C LEU A 283 21.62 -0.15 -22.07
N ALA A 284 21.92 1.06 -21.59
CA ALA A 284 23.30 1.54 -21.45
C ALA A 284 24.16 0.69 -20.49
N ASP A 285 23.53 0.05 -19.50
CA ASP A 285 24.19 -0.85 -18.56
C ASP A 285 24.35 -2.29 -19.08
N GLY A 286 23.92 -2.57 -20.31
CA GLY A 286 23.96 -3.89 -20.93
C GLY A 286 22.76 -4.79 -20.61
N SER A 287 21.84 -4.36 -19.73
CA SER A 287 20.58 -5.07 -19.53
C SER A 287 19.71 -5.01 -20.79
N THR A 288 18.81 -5.98 -20.96
CA THR A 288 17.99 -6.10 -22.15
C THR A 288 16.51 -5.99 -21.83
N VAL A 289 15.78 -5.28 -22.68
CA VAL A 289 14.32 -5.24 -22.72
C VAL A 289 13.87 -5.94 -23.99
N GLN A 290 12.95 -6.88 -23.90
CA GLN A 290 12.38 -7.57 -25.05
C GLN A 290 10.87 -7.43 -25.04
N TRP A 291 10.25 -7.41 -26.21
CA TRP A 291 8.80 -7.42 -26.33
C TRP A 291 8.34 -8.35 -27.43
N GLY A 292 7.13 -8.86 -27.23
CA GLY A 292 6.54 -9.87 -28.09
C GLY A 292 5.04 -9.97 -27.90
N ALA A 293 4.46 -11.00 -28.50
CA ALA A 293 3.06 -11.31 -28.37
C ALA A 293 2.84 -12.82 -28.24
N TRP A 294 1.86 -13.17 -27.41
CA TRP A 294 1.22 -14.48 -27.39
C TRP A 294 -0.02 -14.42 -28.28
N ASN A 295 -0.04 -15.29 -29.29
CA ASN A 295 -1.12 -15.36 -30.25
C ASN A 295 -1.93 -16.65 -30.06
N SER A 296 -3.25 -16.49 -30.02
CA SER A 296 -4.24 -17.53 -29.85
C SER A 296 -5.26 -17.46 -30.97
N ALA A 297 -5.45 -18.54 -31.74
CA ALA A 297 -6.43 -18.55 -32.83
C ALA A 297 -7.87 -18.27 -32.36
N ASP A 298 -8.20 -18.58 -31.10
CA ASP A 298 -9.55 -18.47 -30.54
C ASP A 298 -9.60 -17.65 -29.22
N GLY A 299 -8.51 -16.98 -28.84
CA GLY A 299 -8.38 -16.28 -27.56
C GLY A 299 -8.28 -17.16 -26.29
N ASN A 300 -8.34 -18.51 -26.41
CA ASN A 300 -8.28 -19.42 -25.26
C ASN A 300 -6.92 -20.11 -25.09
N ALA A 301 -6.00 -19.89 -26.03
CA ALA A 301 -4.69 -20.53 -25.99
C ALA A 301 -3.76 -19.93 -24.94
N PHE A 302 -4.08 -18.78 -24.31
CA PHE A 302 -3.43 -18.24 -23.12
C PHE A 302 -4.48 -17.87 -22.06
N SER A 303 -4.06 -17.69 -20.80
CA SER A 303 -4.97 -17.31 -19.70
C SER A 303 -4.42 -16.17 -18.87
N LEU A 304 -5.34 -15.30 -18.43
CA LEU A 304 -5.08 -14.27 -17.43
C LEU A 304 -5.94 -14.54 -16.19
N THR A 305 -5.33 -14.42 -15.02
CA THR A 305 -6.00 -14.54 -13.73
C THR A 305 -5.63 -13.33 -12.88
N LYS A 306 -6.61 -12.73 -12.20
CA LYS A 306 -6.39 -11.65 -11.25
C LYS A 306 -7.01 -12.04 -9.91
N GLU A 307 -6.21 -12.07 -8.84
CA GLU A 307 -6.68 -12.45 -7.50
C GLU A 307 -7.43 -13.80 -7.50
N GLY A 308 -6.88 -14.78 -8.23
CA GLY A 308 -7.48 -16.12 -8.41
C GLY A 308 -8.69 -16.19 -9.36
N GLN A 309 -9.18 -15.07 -9.91
CA GLN A 309 -10.30 -15.03 -10.85
C GLN A 309 -9.81 -14.99 -12.30
N THR A 310 -10.25 -15.92 -13.14
CA THR A 310 -9.92 -15.94 -14.57
C THR A 310 -10.61 -14.80 -15.31
N ILE A 311 -9.83 -14.05 -16.11
CA ILE A 311 -10.33 -13.03 -17.03
C ILE A 311 -10.79 -13.74 -18.30
N ALA A 312 -12.10 -13.75 -18.55
CA ALA A 312 -12.70 -14.39 -19.72
C ALA A 312 -12.78 -13.44 -20.93
N ASN A 313 -13.06 -14.02 -22.11
CA ASN A 313 -13.27 -13.31 -23.39
C ASN A 313 -12.10 -12.44 -23.84
N LEU A 314 -10.88 -12.96 -23.67
CA LEU A 314 -9.67 -12.32 -24.18
C LEU A 314 -9.66 -12.38 -25.70
N GLN A 315 -9.16 -11.32 -26.33
CA GLN A 315 -8.93 -11.30 -27.76
C GLN A 315 -7.76 -12.22 -28.16
N PRO A 316 -7.60 -12.55 -29.45
CA PRO A 316 -6.56 -13.44 -29.96
C PRO A 316 -5.11 -13.08 -29.61
N GLU A 317 -4.81 -11.85 -29.20
CA GLU A 317 -3.45 -11.36 -28.98
C GLU A 317 -3.28 -10.80 -27.57
N LEU A 318 -2.21 -11.24 -26.89
CA LEU A 318 -1.69 -10.60 -25.68
C LEU A 318 -0.27 -10.14 -25.97
N ARG A 319 -0.03 -8.84 -25.85
CA ARG A 319 1.28 -8.22 -26.01
C ARG A 319 1.97 -8.13 -24.66
N TYR A 320 3.26 -8.45 -24.65
CA TYR A 320 4.09 -8.35 -23.46
C TYR A 320 5.38 -7.61 -23.77
N MET A 321 5.99 -7.09 -22.72
CA MET A 321 7.31 -6.49 -22.69
C MET A 321 7.94 -6.84 -21.35
N ILE A 322 9.21 -7.22 -21.35
CA ILE A 322 9.90 -7.65 -20.15
C ILE A 322 11.33 -7.11 -20.16
N GLY A 323 11.76 -6.55 -19.03
CA GLY A 323 13.11 -6.07 -18.81
C GLY A 323 13.57 -6.33 -17.38
N GLU A 324 14.85 -6.09 -17.11
CA GLU A 324 15.40 -6.06 -15.75
C GLU A 324 14.96 -4.76 -15.06
N GLY A 325 14.39 -4.87 -13.87
CA GLY A 325 13.99 -3.73 -13.06
C GLY A 325 15.18 -3.07 -12.39
N THR A 326 15.03 -1.79 -12.06
CA THR A 326 16.13 -1.03 -11.46
C THR A 326 16.50 -1.49 -10.06
N ARG A 327 17.80 -1.75 -9.87
CA ARG A 327 18.41 -2.09 -8.57
C ARG A 327 18.61 -0.85 -7.71
N GLN A 328 19.16 0.20 -8.30
CA GLN A 328 19.49 1.43 -7.58
C GLN A 328 19.14 2.64 -8.45
N LEU A 329 18.18 3.46 -7.98
CA LEU A 329 17.99 4.76 -8.61
C LEU A 329 19.19 5.67 -8.31
N PRO A 330 19.56 6.56 -9.24
CA PRO A 330 20.51 7.62 -8.96
C PRO A 330 20.07 8.45 -7.75
N GLY A 331 20.93 8.65 -6.75
CA GLY A 331 20.59 9.46 -5.57
C GLY A 331 20.60 10.97 -5.82
N THR A 332 21.03 11.41 -7.00
CA THR A 332 21.20 12.82 -7.36
C THR A 332 20.95 13.06 -8.84
N GLY A 333 20.58 14.30 -9.18
CA GLY A 333 20.45 14.77 -10.56
C GLY A 333 19.08 14.51 -11.17
N SER A 334 18.96 14.86 -12.44
CA SER A 334 17.81 14.57 -13.28
C SER A 334 18.24 13.87 -14.56
N ALA A 335 17.32 13.17 -15.19
CA ALA A 335 17.52 12.52 -16.47
C ALA A 335 16.32 12.75 -17.39
N THR A 336 16.60 12.82 -18.69
CA THR A 336 15.58 12.85 -19.74
C THR A 336 15.58 11.51 -20.44
N PHE A 337 14.40 10.92 -20.59
CA PHE A 337 14.20 9.67 -21.28
C PHE A 337 13.42 9.92 -22.58
N THR A 338 13.91 9.36 -23.69
CA THR A 338 13.31 9.49 -25.02
C THR A 338 12.77 8.16 -25.53
N PRO A 339 11.74 8.15 -26.38
CA PRO A 339 11.19 6.93 -26.96
C PRO A 339 12.25 6.09 -27.66
N ALA A 340 12.18 4.76 -27.52
CA ALA A 340 13.17 3.85 -28.07
C ALA A 340 12.58 2.59 -28.72
N GLY A 341 11.50 2.03 -28.18
CA GLY A 341 10.90 0.81 -28.73
C GLY A 341 9.72 0.29 -27.94
N GLY A 342 8.84 -0.48 -28.57
CA GLY A 342 7.68 -1.08 -27.92
C GLY A 342 6.51 -1.30 -28.87
N HIS A 343 5.29 -1.31 -28.31
CA HIS A 343 4.06 -1.64 -29.05
C HIS A 343 3.28 -0.40 -29.53
N LEU A 344 3.63 0.78 -29.04
CA LEU A 344 3.11 2.06 -29.53
C LEU A 344 3.87 2.52 -30.78
N ASN A 345 3.16 3.10 -31.74
CA ASN A 345 3.73 3.62 -32.98
C ASN A 345 3.96 5.13 -32.91
N ASN A 346 4.89 5.64 -33.71
CA ASN A 346 5.17 7.08 -33.87
C ASN A 346 5.31 7.85 -32.53
N VAL A 347 5.98 7.21 -31.56
CA VAL A 347 6.11 7.77 -30.21
C VAL A 347 7.04 8.99 -30.22
N SER A 348 6.61 10.05 -29.56
CA SER A 348 7.31 11.34 -29.45
C SER A 348 7.21 11.92 -28.02
N GLY A 349 7.88 13.04 -27.78
CA GLY A 349 7.99 13.68 -26.47
C GLY A 349 9.11 13.09 -25.60
N ASN A 350 9.09 13.40 -24.31
CA ASN A 350 10.07 12.87 -23.36
C ASN A 350 9.49 12.68 -21.96
N ILE A 351 10.19 11.89 -21.15
CA ILE A 351 9.93 11.74 -19.72
C ILE A 351 11.13 12.34 -18.97
N ASN A 352 10.91 13.40 -18.20
CA ASN A 352 11.92 13.99 -17.34
C ASN A 352 11.74 13.47 -15.92
N VAL A 353 12.83 12.97 -15.33
CA VAL A 353 12.84 12.44 -13.98
C VAL A 353 13.84 13.23 -13.15
N ASP A 354 13.37 13.80 -12.04
CA ASP A 354 14.22 14.39 -11.02
C ASP A 354 14.36 13.38 -9.88
N PHE A 355 15.53 12.78 -9.74
CA PHE A 355 15.74 11.73 -8.75
C PHE A 355 15.88 12.26 -7.32
N VAL A 356 16.17 13.56 -7.17
CA VAL A 356 16.27 14.22 -5.85
C VAL A 356 14.87 14.51 -5.32
N ASN A 357 14.04 15.13 -6.14
CA ASN A 357 12.66 15.49 -5.78
C ASN A 357 11.66 14.35 -6.00
N ARG A 358 12.12 13.25 -6.62
CA ARG A 358 11.34 12.06 -6.95
C ARG A 358 10.14 12.34 -7.84
N THR A 359 10.30 13.29 -8.76
CA THR A 359 9.24 13.69 -9.68
C THR A 359 9.46 13.08 -11.05
N VAL A 360 8.37 12.73 -11.71
CA VAL A 360 8.32 12.27 -13.09
C VAL A 360 7.41 13.20 -13.86
N GLN A 361 7.91 13.80 -14.93
CA GLN A 361 7.17 14.69 -15.81
C GLN A 361 7.13 14.11 -17.21
N LEU A 362 5.94 13.86 -17.73
CA LEU A 362 5.74 13.50 -19.12
C LEU A 362 5.51 14.81 -19.89
N ASN A 363 6.34 15.08 -20.89
CA ASN A 363 6.32 16.35 -21.63
C ASN A 363 6.06 16.09 -23.11
N GLU A 364 4.96 16.64 -23.60
CA GLU A 364 4.54 16.60 -25.00
C GLU A 364 4.56 15.18 -25.57
N LEU A 365 4.11 14.19 -24.79
CA LEU A 365 4.04 12.82 -25.28
C LEU A 365 3.01 12.72 -26.41
N GLY A 366 3.35 11.93 -27.41
CA GLY A 366 2.44 11.58 -28.49
C GLY A 366 2.75 10.20 -29.05
N PHE A 367 1.74 9.52 -29.58
CA PHE A 367 1.83 8.18 -30.15
C PHE A 367 0.55 7.81 -30.89
N ASP A 368 0.64 6.77 -31.72
CA ASP A 368 -0.48 6.24 -32.50
C ASP A 368 -0.86 4.83 -32.04
N ILE A 369 -2.17 4.57 -31.98
CA ILE A 369 -2.77 3.26 -31.74
C ILE A 369 -3.83 3.01 -32.83
N GLY A 370 -3.50 2.17 -33.80
CA GLY A 370 -4.33 1.99 -34.99
C GLY A 370 -4.45 3.30 -35.78
N ASP A 371 -5.68 3.73 -36.05
CA ASP A 371 -5.98 4.98 -36.78
C ASP A 371 -6.15 6.20 -35.86
N ILE A 372 -5.89 6.04 -34.55
CA ILE A 372 -6.04 7.07 -33.54
C ILE A 372 -4.66 7.59 -33.14
N SER A 373 -4.50 8.91 -33.14
CA SER A 373 -3.24 9.59 -32.78
C SER A 373 -3.44 10.48 -31.56
N PHE A 374 -2.55 10.39 -30.60
CA PHE A 374 -2.52 11.25 -29.42
C PHE A 374 -1.29 12.15 -29.46
N ALA A 375 -1.45 13.40 -29.02
CA ALA A 375 -0.36 14.38 -29.00
C ALA A 375 -0.53 15.40 -27.87
N GLY A 376 0.58 15.99 -27.43
CA GLY A 376 0.62 17.02 -26.40
C GLY A 376 0.21 16.49 -25.02
N LEU A 377 0.44 15.20 -24.76
CA LEU A 377 0.12 14.57 -23.48
C LEU A 377 1.14 15.00 -22.43
N ASN A 378 0.66 15.73 -21.41
CA ASN A 378 1.49 16.20 -20.31
C ASN A 378 0.97 15.68 -18.96
N SER A 379 1.87 15.46 -18.01
CA SER A 379 1.52 15.14 -16.61
C SER A 379 2.73 15.28 -15.69
N SER A 380 2.49 15.53 -14.40
CA SER A 380 3.50 15.45 -13.35
C SER A 380 3.04 14.50 -12.23
N THR A 381 3.88 13.53 -11.88
CA THR A 381 3.66 12.62 -10.74
C THR A 381 4.94 12.45 -9.92
N THR A 382 4.85 11.66 -8.85
CA THR A 382 6.01 11.21 -8.06
C THR A 382 6.14 9.71 -8.15
N TYR A 383 7.36 9.19 -7.99
CA TYR A 383 7.60 7.76 -7.87
C TYR A 383 7.85 7.37 -6.41
N ASP A 384 7.50 6.13 -6.05
CA ASP A 384 7.70 5.60 -4.70
C ASP A 384 8.97 4.74 -4.64
N ASP A 385 9.94 5.14 -3.81
CA ASP A 385 11.19 4.40 -3.60
C ASP A 385 11.02 3.13 -2.76
N ASN A 386 9.84 2.92 -2.17
CA ASN A 386 9.53 1.75 -1.35
C ASN A 386 8.88 0.61 -2.16
N VAL A 387 8.58 0.85 -3.44
CA VAL A 387 7.96 -0.15 -4.33
C VAL A 387 9.05 -0.79 -5.19
N LEU A 388 8.92 -2.10 -5.46
CA LEU A 388 9.81 -2.83 -6.36
C LEU A 388 9.92 -2.11 -7.71
N SER A 389 11.15 -1.90 -8.20
CA SER A 389 11.49 -1.12 -9.42
C SER A 389 11.02 0.35 -9.43
N GLN A 390 10.59 0.88 -8.29
CA GLN A 390 10.28 2.29 -8.06
C GLN A 390 9.24 2.86 -9.02
N GLY A 391 8.11 2.14 -9.14
CA GLY A 391 7.03 2.49 -10.05
C GLY A 391 6.39 3.86 -9.77
N PHE A 392 5.78 4.41 -10.81
CA PHE A 392 4.97 5.63 -10.74
C PHE A 392 3.68 5.46 -11.54
N ASN A 393 2.66 6.23 -11.18
CA ASN A 393 1.40 6.26 -11.89
C ASN A 393 0.77 7.65 -11.79
N GLY A 394 -0.13 7.96 -12.71
CA GLY A 394 -0.84 9.24 -12.71
C GLY A 394 -1.87 9.34 -13.82
N ASN A 395 -2.45 10.52 -13.93
CA ASN A 395 -3.41 10.88 -14.96
C ASN A 395 -2.80 11.95 -15.86
N PHE A 396 -3.20 11.96 -17.14
CA PHE A 396 -2.79 13.04 -18.03
C PHE A 396 -3.52 14.32 -17.67
N GLU A 397 -2.80 15.44 -17.62
CA GLU A 397 -3.34 16.76 -17.29
C GLU A 397 -3.81 17.50 -18.55
N SER A 398 -3.21 17.17 -19.70
CA SER A 398 -3.58 17.74 -20.99
C SER A 398 -3.27 16.77 -22.12
N GLY A 399 -3.77 17.10 -23.31
CA GLY A 399 -3.52 16.37 -24.53
C GLY A 399 -4.63 16.56 -25.54
N SER A 400 -4.37 16.06 -26.75
CA SER A 400 -5.33 16.02 -27.83
C SER A 400 -5.36 14.63 -28.46
N CYS A 401 -6.48 14.31 -29.09
CA CYS A 401 -6.62 13.10 -29.89
C CYS A 401 -7.15 13.46 -31.28
N ILE A 402 -6.51 12.93 -32.31
CA ILE A 402 -6.97 12.92 -33.70
C ILE A 402 -7.52 11.53 -34.00
N GLY A 403 -8.71 11.46 -34.60
CA GLY A 403 -9.42 10.20 -34.86
C GLY A 403 -10.36 9.76 -33.72
N CYS A 404 -10.28 10.38 -32.54
CA CYS A 404 -11.29 10.23 -31.50
C CYS A 404 -12.52 11.12 -31.76
N ARG A 405 -13.72 10.66 -31.39
CA ARG A 405 -14.90 11.53 -31.31
C ARG A 405 -14.83 12.47 -30.10
N SER A 406 -14.42 11.92 -28.96
CA SER A 406 -14.04 12.68 -27.77
C SER A 406 -12.89 11.98 -27.05
N PHE A 407 -12.13 12.78 -26.31
CA PHE A 407 -10.97 12.36 -25.54
C PHE A 407 -10.97 13.10 -24.20
N SER A 408 -10.68 12.40 -23.12
CA SER A 408 -10.51 12.98 -21.79
C SER A 408 -9.11 12.66 -21.28
N ALA A 409 -8.23 13.67 -21.30
CA ALA A 409 -6.88 13.54 -20.74
C ALA A 409 -6.93 13.17 -19.25
N GLU A 410 -7.75 13.88 -18.47
CA GLU A 410 -7.89 13.67 -17.02
C GLU A 410 -8.42 12.28 -16.65
N ALA A 411 -9.23 11.65 -17.51
CA ALA A 411 -9.70 10.28 -17.31
C ALA A 411 -8.75 9.22 -17.91
N SER A 412 -7.69 9.64 -18.59
CA SER A 412 -6.67 8.76 -19.14
C SER A 412 -5.53 8.62 -18.14
N THR A 413 -5.05 7.40 -17.97
CA THR A 413 -4.05 7.06 -16.95
C THR A 413 -2.79 6.51 -17.57
N TYR A 414 -1.71 6.58 -16.81
CA TYR A 414 -0.46 5.90 -17.15
C TYR A 414 0.16 5.28 -15.90
N THR A 415 0.99 4.26 -16.14
CA THR A 415 1.82 3.61 -15.15
C THR A 415 3.20 3.39 -15.75
N GLY A 416 4.26 3.47 -14.94
CA GLY A 416 5.60 3.21 -15.42
C GLY A 416 6.51 2.67 -14.33
N ASN A 417 7.60 2.01 -14.76
CA ASN A 417 8.64 1.46 -13.89
C ASN A 417 10.01 1.68 -14.53
N PHE A 418 11.04 1.83 -13.69
CA PHE A 418 12.41 2.00 -14.16
C PHE A 418 13.05 0.66 -14.53
N LEU A 419 13.89 0.70 -15.56
CA LEU A 419 14.59 -0.45 -16.13
C LEU A 419 16.11 -0.28 -16.03
N GLY A 420 16.81 -1.40 -15.97
CA GLY A 420 18.27 -1.46 -15.88
C GLY A 420 18.79 -1.03 -14.51
N ASN A 421 20.01 -1.46 -14.20
CA ASN A 421 20.67 -1.34 -12.91
C ASN A 421 20.66 0.10 -12.36
N ASN A 422 20.85 1.10 -13.23
CA ASN A 422 20.98 2.52 -12.86
C ASN A 422 19.84 3.41 -13.43
N ALA A 423 18.66 2.82 -13.64
CA ALA A 423 17.52 3.52 -14.26
C ALA A 423 17.86 4.03 -15.67
N ASP A 424 18.44 3.17 -16.50
CA ASP A 424 18.85 3.50 -17.87
C ASP A 424 17.68 3.44 -18.86
N GLY A 425 16.54 2.90 -18.44
CA GLY A 425 15.29 2.96 -19.18
C GLY A 425 14.08 3.17 -18.28
N VAL A 426 12.95 3.48 -18.92
CA VAL A 426 11.62 3.55 -18.30
C VAL A 426 10.66 2.77 -19.20
N MET A 427 9.93 1.82 -18.63
CA MET A 427 8.80 1.19 -19.28
C MET A 427 7.53 1.96 -18.91
N LEU A 428 6.77 2.41 -19.89
CA LEU A 428 5.52 3.14 -19.72
C LEU A 428 4.37 2.32 -20.30
N SER A 429 3.24 2.30 -19.59
CA SER A 429 1.94 1.85 -20.08
C SER A 429 0.95 3.01 -20.02
N THR A 430 0.14 3.17 -21.05
CA THR A 430 -0.90 4.19 -21.15
C THR A 430 -2.26 3.52 -21.34
N MET A 431 -3.29 4.09 -20.73
CA MET A 431 -4.69 3.73 -20.97
C MET A 431 -5.48 5.01 -21.23
N MET A 432 -5.95 5.17 -22.47
CA MET A 432 -6.60 6.37 -22.94
C MET A 432 -8.11 6.18 -22.96
N THR A 433 -8.83 7.10 -22.33
CA THR A 433 -10.29 7.12 -22.29
C THR A 433 -10.81 7.96 -23.45
N THR A 434 -11.43 7.28 -24.42
CA THR A 434 -11.96 7.87 -25.64
C THR A 434 -13.43 7.47 -25.83
N VAL A 435 -14.17 8.20 -26.68
CA VAL A 435 -15.46 7.73 -27.20
C VAL A 435 -15.29 7.47 -28.69
N SER A 436 -15.67 6.27 -29.14
CA SER A 436 -15.66 5.90 -30.56
C SER A 436 -17.05 6.07 -31.20
N ASP A 437 -17.11 6.19 -32.53
CA ASP A 437 -18.32 6.51 -33.30
C ASP A 437 -19.27 5.32 -33.58
N ASN A 438 -19.13 4.20 -32.87
CA ASN A 438 -19.99 3.04 -33.14
C ASN A 438 -21.44 3.29 -32.66
N GLN A 439 -22.35 3.19 -33.63
CA GLN A 439 -23.78 3.50 -33.57
C GLN A 439 -24.51 3.11 -32.28
N ALA A 440 -25.33 4.05 -31.78
CA ALA A 440 -26.46 3.84 -30.87
C ALA A 440 -26.16 3.12 -29.53
N GLY A 441 -25.10 3.52 -28.84
CA GLY A 441 -24.87 3.21 -27.44
C GLY A 441 -23.50 3.71 -27.01
N THR A 442 -23.45 4.76 -26.20
CA THR A 442 -22.21 5.38 -25.73
C THR A 442 -21.42 4.37 -24.88
N VAL A 443 -20.46 3.69 -25.48
CA VAL A 443 -19.47 2.90 -24.73
C VAL A 443 -18.15 3.66 -24.81
N ASP A 444 -17.61 4.03 -23.66
CA ASP A 444 -16.26 4.58 -23.57
C ASP A 444 -15.29 3.50 -24.06
N ALA A 445 -14.60 3.79 -25.16
CA ALA A 445 -13.58 2.93 -25.71
C ALA A 445 -12.25 3.25 -25.02
N THR A 446 -11.60 2.21 -24.50
CA THR A 446 -10.25 2.32 -23.97
C THR A 446 -9.29 1.82 -25.02
N VAL A 447 -8.26 2.62 -25.32
CA VAL A 447 -7.09 2.18 -26.10
C VAL A 447 -5.88 2.22 -25.20
N SER A 448 -5.02 1.22 -25.30
CA SER A 448 -3.90 1.09 -24.40
C SER A 448 -2.67 0.54 -25.11
N GLY A 449 -1.49 0.74 -24.52
CA GLY A 449 -0.25 0.22 -25.08
C GLY A 449 0.93 0.44 -24.14
N THR A 450 2.05 -0.19 -24.48
CA THR A 450 3.29 -0.10 -23.72
C THR A 450 4.47 0.30 -24.60
N HIS A 451 5.41 1.05 -24.03
CA HIS A 451 6.60 1.53 -24.72
C HIS A 451 7.76 1.75 -23.76
N VAL A 452 8.98 1.61 -24.27
CA VAL A 452 10.24 1.86 -23.55
C VAL A 452 10.81 3.20 -23.96
N PHE A 453 11.26 3.95 -22.96
CA PHE A 453 12.06 5.15 -23.12
C PHE A 453 13.46 4.89 -22.57
N ILE A 454 14.49 5.40 -23.23
CA ILE A 454 15.89 5.28 -22.78
C ILE A 454 16.44 6.61 -22.33
N LYS A 455 17.29 6.55 -21.31
CA LYS A 455 18.02 7.70 -20.77
C LYS A 455 18.98 8.27 -21.82
N GLN A 456 18.95 9.58 -22.00
CA GLN A 456 19.85 10.33 -22.90
C GLN A 456 21.16 10.74 -22.22
#